data_AF-A0A0T5ZVR3-F1
#
_entry.id   AF-A0A0T5ZVR3-F1
#
_cell.length_a   1.000
_cell.length_b   1.000
_cell.length_c   1.000
_cell.angle_alpha   90.00
_cell.angle_beta   90.00
_cell.angle_gamma   90.00
#
_symmetry.space_group_name_H-M   'P 1'
#
loop_
_entity.id
_entity.type
_entity.pdbx_description
1 polymer ?
#
loop_
_entity_poly.entity_id
_entity_poly.type
_entity_poly.pdbx_seq_one_letter_code
_entity_poly.pdbx_strand_id
1 'polypeptide(L)'
;MKILRSVLLLFALLVLISSSQGCGNSDCVLTGFVNCGGGGGADKSIINGTVVPPVIGGPGVSGIKVIAERNNERVASDTTNSEGEFKLKVREGDITLLFEILGEVTLGRAFTITEDSEVFLEVSLDLGLNQIEVEDWDVVQDPIRCDSNQSFIIDEDDLVDFTVDGNGKDCIRAQGDCFIDIVVQNITLDVCNEGILAEGSANVNLEALAVPTLTIDAEGNGIHTKGDSSVTLIGGDIFVTSADSNGILATDDSNVDVIPTGDCTIEGGDKAVNEQDAAMIDPDGCTLVQP
;
A
#
# COMPACT_ATOMS: atom_id res chain seq x y z
N MET A 1 0.72 -14.61 -72.36
CA MET A 1 2.02 -15.28 -72.56
C MET A 1 2.50 -15.78 -71.21
N LYS A 2 2.70 -17.10 -71.05
CA LYS A 2 3.42 -17.86 -69.99
C LYS A 2 3.10 -17.51 -68.51
N ILE A 3 2.28 -18.30 -67.81
CA ILE A 3 2.54 -19.62 -67.18
C ILE A 3 3.28 -19.52 -65.83
N LEU A 4 2.57 -19.93 -64.78
CA LEU A 4 2.99 -20.42 -63.45
C LEU A 4 4.23 -21.32 -63.46
N ARG A 5 5.00 -21.31 -62.35
CA ARG A 5 5.46 -22.49 -61.57
C ARG A 5 6.47 -22.02 -60.49
N SER A 6 6.14 -22.15 -59.21
CA SER A 6 6.40 -23.30 -58.32
C SER A 6 7.61 -23.00 -57.42
N VAL A 7 7.42 -22.81 -56.10
CA VAL A 7 7.32 -23.86 -55.06
C VAL A 7 8.70 -24.46 -54.76
N LEU A 8 9.27 -24.22 -53.56
CA LEU A 8 9.31 -25.16 -52.42
C LEU A 8 10.22 -24.61 -51.29
N LEU A 9 9.74 -24.77 -50.05
CA LEU A 9 10.42 -24.57 -48.76
C LEU A 9 11.81 -25.22 -48.66
N LEU A 10 12.68 -24.65 -47.80
CA LEU A 10 13.24 -25.42 -46.68
C LEU A 10 13.59 -24.51 -45.48
N PHE A 11 13.11 -24.93 -44.31
CA PHE A 11 13.45 -24.48 -42.96
C PHE A 11 14.96 -24.49 -42.68
N ALA A 12 15.46 -23.49 -41.96
CA ALA A 12 16.38 -23.69 -40.83
C ALA A 12 16.44 -22.43 -39.96
N LEU A 13 15.74 -22.53 -38.84
CA LEU A 13 15.74 -21.69 -37.66
C LEU A 13 17.12 -21.71 -36.98
N LEU A 14 17.74 -20.55 -36.76
CA LEU A 14 18.76 -20.38 -35.72
C LEU A 14 18.78 -18.90 -35.27
N VAL A 15 17.84 -18.54 -34.40
CA VAL A 15 17.92 -17.30 -33.62
C VAL A 15 18.51 -17.68 -32.27
N LEU A 16 19.77 -17.30 -32.05
CA LEU A 16 20.38 -17.27 -30.73
C LEU A 16 19.70 -16.14 -29.94
N ILE A 17 18.82 -16.51 -29.02
CA ILE A 17 18.33 -15.59 -27.98
C ILE A 17 19.39 -15.61 -26.88
N SER A 18 20.21 -14.56 -26.82
CA SER A 18 20.91 -14.18 -25.60
C SER A 18 19.93 -13.41 -24.72
N SER A 19 19.46 -14.03 -23.64
CA SER A 19 18.65 -13.38 -22.61
C SER A 19 19.55 -12.50 -21.74
N SER A 20 19.57 -11.20 -22.03
CA SER A 20 19.91 -10.16 -21.06
C SER A 20 18.67 -9.32 -20.85
N GLN A 21 17.90 -9.63 -19.80
CA GLN A 21 16.91 -8.69 -19.25
C GLN A 21 17.70 -7.57 -18.57
N GLY A 22 17.93 -6.50 -19.32
CA GLY A 22 18.24 -5.18 -18.78
C GLY A 22 17.07 -4.28 -19.12
N CYS A 23 16.22 -4.00 -18.14
CA CYS A 23 15.24 -2.92 -18.26
C CYS A 23 15.98 -1.61 -18.02
N GLY A 24 16.51 -1.03 -19.10
CA GLY A 24 16.90 0.36 -19.17
C GLY A 24 15.91 1.07 -20.08
N ASN A 25 14.96 1.79 -19.46
CA ASN A 25 14.39 3.06 -19.92
C ASN A 25 13.18 3.40 -19.02
N SER A 26 13.18 4.65 -18.57
CA SER A 26 12.07 5.39 -17.97
C SER A 26 10.72 5.13 -18.66
N ASP A 27 9.67 5.03 -17.86
CA ASP A 27 8.25 4.84 -18.21
C ASP A 27 7.71 3.39 -18.15
N CYS A 28 8.03 2.68 -17.06
CA CYS A 28 7.10 1.71 -16.47
C CYS A 28 6.55 2.31 -15.18
N VAL A 29 5.49 3.12 -15.29
CA VAL A 29 4.52 3.22 -14.20
C VAL A 29 3.73 1.91 -14.26
N LEU A 30 4.27 0.89 -13.59
CA LEU A 30 3.49 -0.25 -13.16
C LEU A 30 2.80 0.23 -11.87
N THR A 31 1.53 0.62 -11.96
CA THR A 31 0.62 0.42 -10.84
C THR A 31 0.50 -1.10 -10.70
N GLY A 32 1.34 -1.69 -9.85
CA GLY A 32 1.52 -3.13 -9.80
C GLY A 32 2.66 -3.52 -8.86
N PHE A 33 2.28 -4.14 -7.75
CA PHE A 33 3.17 -4.65 -6.71
C PHE A 33 4.38 -5.43 -7.26
N VAL A 34 5.60 -5.02 -6.90
CA VAL A 34 6.82 -5.84 -7.04
C VAL A 34 7.20 -6.38 -5.67
N ASN A 35 6.39 -7.38 -5.29
CA ASN A 35 6.41 -8.19 -4.06
C ASN A 35 7.69 -8.14 -3.19
N CYS A 36 7.48 -7.70 -1.94
CA CYS A 36 8.36 -7.83 -0.79
C CYS A 36 8.00 -9.08 0.05
N GLY A 37 8.29 -10.28 -0.46
CA GLY A 37 7.72 -11.50 0.11
C GLY A 37 7.95 -12.75 -0.76
N GLY A 38 9.13 -13.38 -0.59
CA GLY A 38 9.42 -14.67 -1.21
C GLY A 38 8.60 -15.82 -0.60
N GLY A 39 7.33 -15.96 -0.96
CA GLY A 39 6.46 -17.02 -0.46
C GLY A 39 5.29 -17.31 -1.42
N GLY A 40 5.38 -18.39 -2.19
CA GLY A 40 4.32 -18.78 -3.11
C GLY A 40 2.98 -19.07 -2.43
N GLY A 41 1.95 -18.32 -2.82
CA GLY A 41 0.59 -18.80 -3.08
C GLY A 41 -0.24 -19.24 -1.87
N ALA A 42 -0.83 -18.29 -1.17
CA ALA A 42 -2.12 -18.50 -0.49
C ALA A 42 -2.92 -17.19 -0.48
N ASP A 43 -4.25 -17.29 -0.64
CA ASP A 43 -5.19 -16.18 -0.45
C ASP A 43 -5.23 -15.82 1.04
N LYS A 44 -4.24 -15.06 1.50
CA LYS A 44 -4.06 -14.71 2.90
C LYS A 44 -4.73 -13.40 3.26
N SER A 45 -4.83 -12.46 2.32
CA SER A 45 -5.52 -11.20 2.56
C SER A 45 -7.02 -11.43 2.68
N ILE A 46 -7.63 -10.73 3.62
CA ILE A 46 -9.06 -10.87 3.95
C ILE A 46 -9.73 -9.54 3.69
N ILE A 47 -10.84 -9.56 2.95
CA ILE A 47 -11.74 -8.42 2.84
C ILE A 47 -12.95 -8.72 3.70
N ASN A 48 -13.13 -7.96 4.78
CA ASN A 48 -14.36 -7.91 5.55
C ASN A 48 -15.14 -6.68 5.07
N GLY A 49 -16.23 -6.88 4.35
CA GLY A 49 -17.00 -5.77 3.86
C GLY A 49 -18.44 -5.77 4.33
N THR A 50 -19.04 -4.60 4.31
CA THR A 50 -20.44 -4.37 4.70
C THR A 50 -21.12 -3.51 3.64
N VAL A 51 -22.23 -4.00 3.10
CA VAL A 51 -23.13 -3.18 2.28
C VAL A 51 -24.04 -2.41 3.23
N VAL A 52 -23.91 -1.09 3.30
CA VAL A 52 -24.67 -0.25 4.22
C VAL A 52 -25.98 0.26 3.59
N PRO A 53 -27.05 0.48 4.37
CA PRO A 53 -28.26 1.11 3.88
C PRO A 53 -28.06 2.63 3.69
N PRO A 54 -28.75 3.25 2.70
CA PRO A 54 -29.71 2.64 1.79
C PRO A 54 -29.06 2.03 0.53
N VAL A 55 -29.56 0.86 0.10
CA VAL A 55 -29.34 0.41 -1.28
C VAL A 55 -30.36 1.12 -2.17
N ILE A 56 -29.94 2.17 -2.86
CA ILE A 56 -30.84 3.03 -3.64
C ILE A 56 -31.34 2.26 -4.86
N GLY A 57 -32.66 2.03 -4.91
CA GLY A 57 -33.30 1.28 -6.00
C GLY A 57 -33.27 -0.25 -5.87
N GLY A 58 -32.77 -0.80 -4.76
CA GLY A 58 -32.62 -2.25 -4.55
C GLY A 58 -33.49 -2.85 -3.43
N PRO A 59 -33.41 -4.19 -3.23
CA PRO A 59 -34.25 -4.93 -2.28
C PRO A 59 -33.77 -4.87 -0.81
N GLY A 60 -32.69 -4.16 -0.51
CA GLY A 60 -32.01 -4.13 0.79
C GLY A 60 -30.59 -4.70 0.71
N VAL A 61 -29.93 -4.85 1.86
CA VAL A 61 -28.50 -5.21 1.96
C VAL A 61 -28.23 -6.72 1.96
N SER A 62 -29.27 -7.55 2.13
CA SER A 62 -29.14 -9.00 2.30
C SER A 62 -29.30 -9.79 1.01
N GLY A 63 -28.52 -10.88 0.86
CA GLY A 63 -28.61 -11.77 -0.29
C GLY A 63 -27.95 -11.21 -1.56
N ILE A 64 -27.12 -10.17 -1.42
CA ILE A 64 -26.31 -9.61 -2.50
C ILE A 64 -25.09 -10.50 -2.65
N LYS A 65 -24.85 -11.01 -3.85
CA LYS A 65 -23.68 -11.85 -4.12
C LYS A 65 -22.52 -10.95 -4.52
N VAL A 66 -21.46 -10.99 -3.73
CA VAL A 66 -20.23 -10.23 -3.94
C VAL A 66 -19.21 -11.15 -4.59
N ILE A 67 -18.60 -10.71 -5.69
CA ILE A 67 -17.66 -11.51 -6.47
C ILE A 67 -16.37 -10.70 -6.62
N ALA A 68 -15.24 -11.26 -6.23
CA ALA A 68 -13.94 -10.69 -6.59
C ALA A 68 -13.48 -11.31 -7.91
N GLU A 69 -13.14 -10.46 -8.88
CA GLU A 69 -12.54 -10.84 -10.14
C GLU A 69 -11.11 -10.30 -10.27
N ARG A 70 -10.24 -11.11 -10.86
CA ARG A 70 -8.90 -10.71 -11.29
C ARG A 70 -8.72 -11.10 -12.74
N ASN A 71 -8.34 -10.17 -13.59
CA ASN A 71 -8.21 -10.41 -15.04
C ASN A 71 -9.49 -11.02 -15.67
N ASN A 72 -10.68 -10.60 -15.21
CA ASN A 72 -12.00 -11.14 -15.57
C ASN A 72 -12.22 -12.63 -15.20
N GLU A 73 -11.43 -13.17 -14.29
CA GLU A 73 -11.63 -14.49 -13.70
C GLU A 73 -12.07 -14.32 -12.24
N ARG A 74 -13.16 -15.00 -11.87
CA ARG A 74 -13.61 -15.02 -10.47
C ARG A 74 -12.59 -15.72 -9.59
N VAL A 75 -12.04 -14.99 -8.63
CA VAL A 75 -11.08 -15.50 -7.65
C VAL A 75 -11.75 -15.81 -6.30
N ALA A 76 -12.76 -15.04 -5.91
CA ALA A 76 -13.49 -15.26 -4.67
C ALA A 76 -14.96 -14.81 -4.80
N SER A 77 -15.78 -15.22 -3.85
CA SER A 77 -17.15 -14.71 -3.74
C SER A 77 -17.76 -15.01 -2.38
N ASP A 78 -18.72 -14.20 -1.99
CA ASP A 78 -19.56 -14.44 -0.83
C ASP A 78 -20.97 -13.89 -1.08
N THR A 79 -21.88 -14.07 -0.12
CA THR A 79 -23.24 -13.52 -0.18
C THR A 79 -23.55 -12.82 1.13
N THR A 80 -24.00 -11.58 1.03
CA THR A 80 -24.24 -10.73 2.20
C THR A 80 -25.31 -11.33 3.12
N ASN A 81 -25.06 -11.27 4.43
CA ASN A 81 -25.99 -11.74 5.45
C ASN A 81 -27.14 -10.74 5.69
N SER A 82 -27.93 -10.88 6.77
CA SER A 82 -29.03 -9.96 7.07
C SER A 82 -28.59 -8.54 7.47
N GLU A 83 -27.32 -8.39 7.85
CA GLU A 83 -26.69 -7.14 8.28
C GLU A 83 -25.91 -6.49 7.13
N GLY A 84 -25.77 -7.16 5.98
CA GLY A 84 -25.04 -6.66 4.81
C GLY A 84 -23.58 -7.09 4.75
N GLU A 85 -23.11 -7.87 5.73
CA GLU A 85 -21.71 -8.28 5.84
C GLU A 85 -21.35 -9.39 4.85
N PHE A 86 -20.13 -9.34 4.32
CA PHE A 86 -19.51 -10.35 3.49
C PHE A 86 -18.02 -10.51 3.82
N LYS A 87 -17.45 -11.69 3.57
CA LYS A 87 -16.03 -11.97 3.79
C LYS A 87 -15.42 -12.69 2.61
N LEU A 88 -14.39 -12.10 2.01
CA LEU A 88 -13.63 -12.67 0.90
C LEU A 88 -12.20 -12.95 1.33
N LYS A 89 -11.63 -14.04 0.80
CA LYS A 89 -10.19 -14.29 0.86
C LYS A 89 -9.64 -14.12 -0.54
N VAL A 90 -8.66 -13.25 -0.68
CA VAL A 90 -8.05 -12.92 -1.96
C VAL A 90 -6.55 -12.85 -1.80
N ARG A 91 -5.87 -12.98 -2.92
CA ARG A 91 -4.44 -12.74 -3.02
C ARG A 91 -4.16 -11.24 -3.18
N GLU A 92 -2.94 -10.78 -2.94
CA GLU A 92 -2.49 -9.42 -3.25
C GLU A 92 -2.66 -9.07 -4.74
N GLY A 93 -2.74 -7.76 -5.01
CA GLY A 93 -2.90 -7.14 -6.32
C GLY A 93 -4.32 -6.67 -6.61
N ASP A 94 -4.47 -6.07 -7.79
CA ASP A 94 -5.73 -5.46 -8.22
C ASP A 94 -6.84 -6.52 -8.36
N ILE A 95 -8.01 -6.17 -7.84
CA ILE A 95 -9.24 -6.94 -8.00
C ILE A 95 -10.39 -6.01 -8.37
N THR A 96 -11.40 -6.55 -9.03
CA THR A 96 -12.68 -5.89 -9.20
C THR A 96 -13.71 -6.59 -8.34
N LEU A 97 -14.34 -5.85 -7.41
CA LEU A 97 -15.51 -6.35 -6.68
C LEU A 97 -16.76 -6.07 -7.49
N LEU A 98 -17.52 -7.13 -7.79
CA LEU A 98 -18.80 -7.10 -8.48
C LEU A 98 -19.93 -7.43 -7.52
N PHE A 99 -20.99 -6.63 -7.55
CA PHE A 99 -22.19 -6.82 -6.73
C PHE A 99 -23.35 -7.28 -7.63
N GLU A 100 -23.78 -8.52 -7.42
CA GLU A 100 -24.89 -9.17 -8.11
C GLU A 100 -26.14 -9.12 -7.24
N ILE A 101 -27.16 -8.40 -7.72
CA ILE A 101 -28.41 -8.14 -7.01
C ILE A 101 -29.53 -8.82 -7.79
N LEU A 102 -30.29 -9.69 -7.12
CA LEU A 102 -31.40 -10.46 -7.72
C LEU A 102 -30.99 -11.33 -8.94
N GLY A 103 -29.72 -11.72 -9.03
CA GLY A 103 -29.22 -12.57 -10.11
C GLY A 103 -28.69 -11.84 -11.34
N GLU A 104 -28.62 -10.50 -11.31
CA GLU A 104 -27.98 -9.68 -12.33
C GLU A 104 -26.79 -8.92 -11.73
N VAL A 105 -25.61 -9.02 -12.38
CA VAL A 105 -24.44 -8.22 -11.99
C VAL A 105 -24.75 -6.78 -12.32
N THR A 106 -24.76 -5.93 -11.30
CA THR A 106 -25.24 -4.56 -11.47
C THR A 106 -24.11 -3.56 -11.34
N LEU A 107 -23.14 -3.81 -10.46
CA LEU A 107 -22.12 -2.82 -10.11
C LEU A 107 -20.74 -3.47 -10.03
N GLY A 108 -19.70 -2.71 -10.39
CA GLY A 108 -18.31 -3.14 -10.28
C GLY A 108 -17.37 -1.98 -9.96
N ARG A 109 -16.44 -2.19 -9.04
CA ARG A 109 -15.38 -1.22 -8.68
C ARG A 109 -14.06 -1.96 -8.47
N ALA A 110 -12.97 -1.35 -8.93
CA ALA A 110 -11.62 -1.87 -8.74
C ALA A 110 -11.07 -1.44 -7.37
N PHE A 111 -10.28 -2.32 -6.76
CA PHE A 111 -9.60 -2.12 -5.49
C PHE A 111 -8.22 -2.76 -5.58
N THR A 112 -7.26 -2.15 -4.90
CA THR A 112 -5.90 -2.68 -4.76
C THR A 112 -5.76 -3.32 -3.40
N ILE A 113 -5.39 -4.62 -3.37
CA ILE A 113 -5.23 -5.37 -2.12
C ILE A 113 -3.76 -5.65 -1.87
N THR A 114 -3.29 -5.29 -0.68
CA THR A 114 -1.91 -5.56 -0.25
C THR A 114 -1.75 -7.00 0.25
N GLU A 115 -0.51 -7.49 0.30
CA GLU A 115 -0.21 -8.84 0.81
C GLU A 115 -0.38 -8.89 2.33
N ASP A 116 -0.93 -10.00 2.83
CA ASP A 116 -1.05 -10.28 4.27
C ASP A 116 -1.78 -9.16 5.04
N SER A 117 -2.81 -8.58 4.42
CA SER A 117 -3.64 -7.52 5.00
C SER A 117 -5.07 -7.93 5.31
N GLU A 118 -5.66 -7.23 6.26
CA GLU A 118 -7.09 -7.25 6.54
C GLU A 118 -7.71 -5.92 6.12
N VAL A 119 -8.64 -5.98 5.17
CA VAL A 119 -9.34 -4.82 4.62
C VAL A 119 -10.73 -4.76 5.23
N PHE A 120 -11.11 -3.61 5.76
CA PHE A 120 -12.47 -3.31 6.20
C PHE A 120 -13.09 -2.34 5.20
N LEU A 121 -14.21 -2.72 4.61
CA LEU A 121 -14.79 -2.00 3.49
C LEU A 121 -16.28 -1.75 3.71
N GLU A 122 -16.68 -0.51 3.89
CA GLU A 122 -18.09 -0.11 3.89
C GLU A 122 -18.48 0.53 2.56
N VAL A 123 -19.52 -0.02 1.93
CA VAL A 123 -20.01 0.47 0.65
C VAL A 123 -21.50 0.71 0.66
N SER A 124 -21.93 1.80 0.03
CA SER A 124 -23.32 2.01 -0.33
C SER A 124 -23.48 1.81 -1.85
N LEU A 125 -24.64 1.26 -2.23
CA LEU A 125 -24.93 0.88 -3.61
C LEU A 125 -26.04 1.75 -4.17
N ASP A 126 -25.76 2.48 -5.25
CA ASP A 126 -26.76 3.24 -5.99
C ASP A 126 -27.02 2.61 -7.36
N LEU A 127 -28.15 1.90 -7.47
CA LEU A 127 -28.57 1.24 -8.70
C LEU A 127 -29.19 2.21 -9.70
N GLY A 128 -29.63 3.38 -9.25
CA GLY A 128 -30.12 4.45 -10.13
C GLY A 128 -28.99 5.12 -10.90
N LEU A 129 -27.84 5.31 -10.25
CA LEU A 129 -26.63 5.89 -10.85
C LEU A 129 -25.61 4.84 -11.34
N ASN A 130 -25.85 3.57 -11.05
CA ASN A 130 -24.95 2.47 -11.40
C ASN A 130 -23.54 2.65 -10.82
N GLN A 131 -23.46 3.03 -9.54
CA GLN A 131 -22.21 3.32 -8.85
C GLN A 131 -22.11 2.63 -7.48
N ILE A 132 -20.87 2.41 -7.04
CA ILE A 132 -20.52 1.95 -5.70
C ILE A 132 -19.83 3.12 -5.01
N GLU A 133 -20.45 3.65 -3.97
CA GLU A 133 -19.85 4.66 -3.12
C GLU A 133 -19.12 3.92 -1.98
N VAL A 134 -17.85 4.27 -1.78
CA VAL A 134 -17.06 3.78 -0.66
C VAL A 134 -17.27 4.79 0.45
N GLU A 135 -17.88 4.33 1.54
CA GLU A 135 -18.16 5.14 2.72
C GLU A 135 -16.97 5.07 3.70
N ASP A 136 -16.35 3.90 3.79
CA ASP A 136 -15.20 3.64 4.65
C ASP A 136 -14.29 2.57 4.03
N TRP A 137 -12.97 2.75 4.15
CA TRP A 137 -11.98 1.81 3.63
C TRP A 137 -10.71 1.84 4.50
N ASP A 138 -10.69 0.94 5.49
CA ASP A 138 -9.50 0.70 6.29
C ASP A 138 -8.69 -0.47 5.76
N VAL A 139 -7.37 -0.35 5.82
CA VAL A 139 -6.44 -1.45 5.56
C VAL A 139 -5.53 -1.61 6.76
N VAL A 140 -5.57 -2.80 7.38
CA VAL A 140 -4.64 -3.20 8.45
C VAL A 140 -3.61 -4.15 7.85
N GLN A 141 -2.36 -3.73 7.88
CA GLN A 141 -1.23 -4.35 7.22
C GLN A 141 -0.26 -4.91 8.27
N ASP A 142 0.16 -6.16 8.07
CA ASP A 142 1.30 -6.73 8.80
C ASP A 142 2.60 -5.95 8.52
N PRO A 143 3.61 -6.00 9.40
CA PRO A 143 4.85 -5.23 9.24
C PRO A 143 5.50 -5.37 7.87
N ILE A 144 5.81 -4.24 7.22
CA ILE A 144 6.37 -4.19 5.87
C ILE A 144 7.87 -4.47 5.93
N ARG A 145 8.34 -5.43 5.13
CA ARG A 145 9.74 -5.87 5.07
C ARG A 145 10.22 -5.88 3.63
N CYS A 146 11.02 -4.88 3.27
CA CYS A 146 11.50 -4.70 1.91
C CYS A 146 13.03 -4.79 1.88
N ASP A 147 13.52 -5.82 1.19
CA ASP A 147 14.93 -6.09 0.98
C ASP A 147 15.42 -5.50 -0.36
N SER A 148 16.71 -5.67 -0.65
CA SER A 148 17.34 -5.14 -1.88
C SER A 148 16.62 -5.59 -3.16
N ASN A 149 16.48 -4.68 -4.12
CA ASN A 149 15.81 -4.83 -5.42
C ASN A 149 14.31 -5.15 -5.32
N GLN A 150 13.64 -4.76 -4.24
CA GLN A 150 12.19 -4.88 -4.08
C GLN A 150 11.53 -3.51 -4.04
N SER A 151 10.22 -3.47 -4.34
CA SER A 151 9.43 -2.27 -4.11
C SER A 151 8.06 -2.57 -3.50
N PHE A 152 7.62 -1.69 -2.62
CA PHE A 152 6.29 -1.72 -2.05
C PHE A 152 5.60 -0.41 -2.38
N ILE A 153 4.59 -0.47 -3.26
CA ILE A 153 3.93 0.73 -3.78
C ILE A 153 2.43 0.61 -3.54
N ILE A 154 1.87 1.63 -2.90
CA ILE A 154 0.44 1.87 -2.78
C ILE A 154 0.22 3.30 -3.23
N ASP A 155 -0.67 3.47 -4.20
CA ASP A 155 -1.01 4.78 -4.76
C ASP A 155 -2.53 4.79 -4.96
N GLU A 156 -3.23 5.16 -3.90
CA GLU A 156 -4.69 5.18 -3.85
C GLU A 156 -5.17 6.59 -3.50
N ASP A 157 -5.76 7.27 -4.49
CA ASP A 157 -6.37 8.59 -4.36
C ASP A 157 -7.72 8.57 -3.60
N ASP A 158 -8.22 7.38 -3.25
CA ASP A 158 -9.48 7.14 -2.55
C ASP A 158 -9.34 7.28 -1.01
N LEU A 159 -10.45 7.11 -0.29
CA LEU A 159 -10.54 7.26 1.18
C LEU A 159 -9.88 6.11 1.96
N VAL A 160 -8.62 5.79 1.68
CA VAL A 160 -7.92 4.66 2.30
C VAL A 160 -7.24 5.10 3.60
N ASP A 161 -7.71 4.55 4.72
CA ASP A 161 -7.07 4.64 6.02
C ASP A 161 -6.11 3.45 6.19
N PHE A 162 -4.82 3.70 6.01
CA PHE A 162 -3.80 2.66 5.97
C PHE A 162 -3.07 2.56 7.30
N THR A 163 -3.23 1.42 7.99
CA THR A 163 -2.57 1.12 9.25
C THR A 163 -1.55 -0.01 9.07
N VAL A 164 -0.30 0.21 9.46
CA VAL A 164 0.68 -0.86 9.65
C VAL A 164 0.76 -1.17 11.14
N ASP A 165 0.31 -2.36 11.53
CA ASP A 165 0.40 -2.83 12.91
C ASP A 165 1.72 -3.58 13.12
N GLY A 166 2.65 -2.92 13.80
CA GLY A 166 3.98 -3.43 14.13
C GLY A 166 3.96 -4.71 14.94
N ASN A 167 2.91 -4.95 15.75
CA ASN A 167 2.83 -6.08 16.68
C ASN A 167 4.12 -6.23 17.53
N GLY A 168 4.70 -5.10 17.95
CA GLY A 168 5.95 -5.03 18.71
C GLY A 168 7.22 -5.26 17.88
N LYS A 169 7.13 -5.19 16.54
CA LYS A 169 8.27 -5.20 15.61
C LYS A 169 8.34 -3.87 14.88
N ASP A 170 9.41 -3.64 14.11
CA ASP A 170 9.51 -2.44 13.27
C ASP A 170 8.28 -2.37 12.34
N CYS A 171 7.59 -1.24 12.20
CA CYS A 171 6.41 -1.20 11.33
C CYS A 171 6.85 -1.29 9.87
N ILE A 172 7.79 -0.43 9.47
CA ILE A 172 8.43 -0.47 8.15
C ILE A 172 9.92 -0.75 8.32
N ARG A 173 10.43 -1.74 7.59
CA ARG A 173 11.87 -2.00 7.48
C ARG A 173 12.29 -2.09 6.02
N ALA A 174 13.16 -1.19 5.60
CA ALA A 174 13.66 -1.07 4.23
C ALA A 174 15.20 -1.19 4.22
N GLN A 175 15.74 -2.10 3.41
CA GLN A 175 17.18 -2.38 3.37
C GLN A 175 17.75 -2.40 1.95
N GLY A 176 19.01 -1.98 1.80
CA GLY A 176 19.71 -2.00 0.51
C GLY A 176 19.15 -0.94 -0.42
N ASP A 177 18.78 -1.27 -1.65
CA ASP A 177 18.19 -0.36 -2.64
C ASP A 177 16.65 -0.52 -2.74
N CYS A 178 16.01 -0.94 -1.66
CA CYS A 178 14.55 -1.03 -1.55
C CYS A 178 13.87 0.33 -1.79
N PHE A 179 12.71 0.32 -2.46
CA PHE A 179 11.84 1.47 -2.65
C PHE A 179 10.44 1.24 -2.07
N ILE A 180 10.02 2.03 -1.08
CA ILE A 180 8.68 2.02 -0.51
C ILE A 180 8.02 3.36 -0.81
N ASP A 181 6.82 3.33 -1.37
CA ASP A 181 6.02 4.51 -1.72
C ASP A 181 4.57 4.25 -1.34
N ILE A 182 4.05 4.97 -0.36
CA ILE A 182 2.67 4.81 0.12
C ILE A 182 2.01 6.17 0.06
N VAL A 183 1.03 6.28 -0.83
CA VAL A 183 0.23 7.47 -1.07
C VAL A 183 -1.24 7.08 -0.87
N VAL A 184 -1.84 7.57 0.22
CA VAL A 184 -3.21 7.22 0.66
C VAL A 184 -3.85 8.40 1.39
N GLN A 185 -5.07 8.22 1.91
CA GLN A 185 -5.69 9.24 2.76
C GLN A 185 -4.95 9.37 4.09
N ASN A 186 -5.12 8.44 5.03
CA ASN A 186 -4.42 8.46 6.32
C ASN A 186 -3.35 7.36 6.41
N ILE A 187 -2.26 7.62 7.12
CA ILE A 187 -1.22 6.63 7.40
C ILE A 187 -1.00 6.55 8.91
N THR A 188 -1.16 5.35 9.47
CA THR A 188 -0.85 5.06 10.87
C THR A 188 0.16 3.92 10.97
N LEU A 189 1.29 4.16 11.62
CA LEU A 189 2.22 3.11 12.03
C LEU A 189 2.05 2.95 13.55
N ASP A 190 1.49 1.83 13.99
CA ASP A 190 1.11 1.61 15.39
C ASP A 190 1.80 0.37 15.99
N VAL A 191 1.97 0.36 17.31
CA VAL A 191 2.58 -0.74 18.07
C VAL A 191 3.96 -1.13 17.51
N CYS A 192 4.75 -0.14 17.09
CA CYS A 192 6.03 -0.36 16.45
C CYS A 192 7.18 -0.50 17.47
N ASN A 193 8.15 -1.37 17.20
CA ASN A 193 9.46 -1.31 17.87
C ASN A 193 10.29 -0.12 17.33
N GLU A 194 10.39 0.00 16.01
CA GLU A 194 10.83 1.22 15.31
C GLU A 194 9.71 1.56 14.33
N GLY A 195 9.31 2.83 14.20
CA GLY A 195 8.28 3.19 13.22
C GLY A 195 8.75 2.89 11.80
N ILE A 196 9.88 3.49 11.42
CA ILE A 196 10.55 3.25 10.14
C ILE A 196 12.04 2.97 10.40
N LEU A 197 12.53 1.81 9.95
CA LEU A 197 13.94 1.48 9.91
C LEU A 197 14.41 1.41 8.45
N ALA A 198 15.15 2.42 7.98
CA ALA A 198 15.72 2.46 6.63
C ALA A 198 17.26 2.37 6.68
N GLU A 199 17.83 1.39 5.97
CA GLU A 199 19.27 1.13 5.96
C GLU A 199 19.83 0.95 4.54
N GLY A 200 21.07 1.37 4.32
CA GLY A 200 21.75 1.19 3.03
C GLY A 200 21.45 2.36 2.11
N SER A 201 20.82 2.12 0.97
CA SER A 201 20.38 3.16 0.02
C SER A 201 18.86 3.15 -0.15
N ALA A 202 18.15 2.69 0.88
CA ALA A 202 16.71 2.47 0.83
C ALA A 202 15.97 3.80 0.81
N ASN A 203 14.85 3.86 0.09
CA ASN A 203 14.02 5.05 -0.02
C ASN A 203 12.60 4.71 0.44
N VAL A 204 12.09 5.47 1.40
CA VAL A 204 10.73 5.35 1.93
C VAL A 204 10.03 6.69 1.79
N ASN A 205 8.96 6.73 1.01
CA ASN A 205 8.08 7.88 0.84
C ASN A 205 6.70 7.55 1.39
N LEU A 206 6.22 8.32 2.35
CA LEU A 206 4.86 8.22 2.90
C LEU A 206 4.15 9.55 2.70
N GLU A 207 3.05 9.55 1.96
CA GLU A 207 2.25 10.73 1.63
C GLU A 207 0.77 10.52 2.02
N ALA A 208 0.28 11.41 2.90
CA ALA A 208 -1.14 11.52 3.27
C ALA A 208 -1.79 12.68 2.50
N LEU A 209 -2.72 12.37 1.57
CA LEU A 209 -3.11 13.23 0.45
C LEU A 209 -4.03 14.45 0.76
N ALA A 210 -4.60 14.56 1.95
CA ALA A 210 -5.50 15.68 2.30
C ALA A 210 -5.24 16.18 3.74
N VAL A 211 -6.20 16.86 4.39
CA VAL A 211 -6.17 17.07 5.87
C VAL A 211 -6.32 15.78 6.72
N PRO A 212 -5.84 14.62 6.25
CA PRO A 212 -5.39 13.49 7.05
C PRO A 212 -4.10 13.67 7.83
N THR A 213 -3.97 12.75 8.77
CA THR A 213 -2.88 12.65 9.73
C THR A 213 -1.96 11.49 9.33
N LEU A 214 -0.65 11.74 9.37
CA LEU A 214 0.37 10.71 9.39
C LEU A 214 0.83 10.53 10.83
N THR A 215 0.56 9.35 11.42
CA THR A 215 0.96 9.04 12.78
C THR A 215 1.97 7.90 12.80
N ILE A 216 3.02 8.06 13.60
CA ILE A 216 4.00 7.02 13.90
C ILE A 216 4.11 6.91 15.42
N ASP A 217 3.73 5.76 15.96
CA ASP A 217 3.90 5.41 17.38
C ASP A 217 4.89 4.26 17.53
N ALA A 218 6.01 4.51 18.22
CA ALA A 218 7.08 3.55 18.40
C ALA A 218 7.60 3.50 19.84
N GLU A 219 7.98 2.30 20.30
CA GLU A 219 8.71 2.12 21.56
C GLU A 219 10.17 2.62 21.42
N GLY A 220 10.87 2.17 20.37
CA GLY A 220 12.20 2.62 19.95
C GLY A 220 12.13 3.92 19.15
N ASN A 221 12.99 4.15 18.15
CA ASN A 221 12.91 5.42 17.42
C ASN A 221 11.65 5.46 16.54
N GLY A 222 11.05 6.65 16.41
CA GLY A 222 9.97 6.84 15.45
C GLY A 222 10.48 6.60 14.03
N ILE A 223 11.61 7.21 13.69
CA ILE A 223 12.31 7.01 12.43
C ILE A 223 13.80 6.78 12.71
N HIS A 224 14.36 5.73 12.12
CA HIS A 224 15.78 5.40 12.18
C HIS A 224 16.35 5.20 10.77
N THR A 225 17.25 6.09 10.36
CA THR A 225 17.93 6.04 9.06
C THR A 225 19.44 5.86 9.18
N LYS A 226 20.02 5.11 8.23
CA LYS A 226 21.44 4.77 8.22
C LYS A 226 21.98 4.48 6.82
N GLY A 227 23.23 4.87 6.57
CA GLY A 227 23.89 4.76 5.27
C GLY A 227 23.54 5.95 4.39
N ASP A 228 23.16 5.69 3.14
CA ASP A 228 22.65 6.66 2.16
C ASP A 228 21.11 6.59 2.04
N SER A 229 20.41 6.07 3.06
CA SER A 229 18.95 5.90 3.03
C SER A 229 18.21 7.23 3.13
N SER A 230 17.01 7.31 2.57
CA SER A 230 16.15 8.49 2.65
C SER A 230 14.74 8.14 3.12
N VAL A 231 14.20 8.91 4.06
CA VAL A 231 12.79 8.85 4.46
C VAL A 231 12.15 10.21 4.20
N THR A 232 11.01 10.23 3.52
CA THR A 232 10.22 11.44 3.27
C THR A 232 8.80 11.22 3.79
N LEU A 233 8.34 12.12 4.65
CA LEU A 233 6.98 12.16 5.17
C LEU A 233 6.28 13.42 4.67
N ILE A 234 5.13 13.26 4.04
CA ILE A 234 4.29 14.34 3.54
C ILE A 234 2.88 14.15 4.10
N GLY A 235 2.28 15.20 4.65
CA GLY A 235 0.92 15.08 5.18
C GLY A 235 0.29 16.39 5.62
N GLY A 236 -1.00 16.31 6.00
CA GLY A 236 -1.71 17.35 6.72
C GLY A 236 -1.06 17.56 8.09
N ASP A 237 -1.49 16.76 9.05
CA ASP A 237 -0.87 16.70 10.37
C ASP A 237 0.14 15.55 10.42
N ILE A 238 1.30 15.75 11.05
CA ILE A 238 2.32 14.70 11.20
C ILE A 238 2.70 14.56 12.68
N PHE A 239 2.50 13.37 13.23
CA PHE A 239 2.86 13.05 14.60
C PHE A 239 3.83 11.87 14.63
N VAL A 240 5.03 12.10 15.16
CA VAL A 240 6.03 11.06 15.39
C VAL A 240 6.27 10.99 16.89
N THR A 241 5.96 9.85 17.50
CA THR A 241 6.14 9.61 18.92
C THR A 241 7.06 8.41 19.14
N SER A 242 8.07 8.61 19.97
CA SER A 242 8.99 7.57 20.45
C SER A 242 9.01 7.56 21.97
N ALA A 243 8.66 6.43 22.57
CA ALA A 243 8.52 6.33 24.04
C ALA A 243 9.88 6.28 24.77
N ASP A 244 10.81 5.45 24.31
CA ASP A 244 12.06 5.15 25.01
C ASP A 244 13.32 5.68 24.28
N SER A 245 13.17 6.24 23.08
CA SER A 245 14.31 6.61 22.22
C SER A 245 14.16 7.97 21.53
N ASN A 246 14.75 8.15 20.35
CA ASN A 246 14.66 9.41 19.63
C ASN A 246 13.39 9.44 18.77
N GLY A 247 12.74 10.60 18.63
CA GLY A 247 11.68 10.75 17.63
C GLY A 247 12.21 10.42 16.23
N ILE A 248 13.37 11.01 15.87
CA ILE A 248 14.13 10.69 14.66
C ILE A 248 15.61 10.51 15.00
N LEU A 249 16.20 9.41 14.55
CA LEU A 249 17.64 9.13 14.57
C LEU A 249 18.16 8.94 13.14
N ALA A 250 19.08 9.81 12.71
CA ALA A 250 19.74 9.68 11.41
C ALA A 250 21.27 9.61 11.58
N THR A 251 21.89 8.68 10.86
CA THR A 251 23.33 8.37 10.94
C THR A 251 23.97 8.23 9.55
N ASP A 252 25.30 8.25 9.48
CA ASP A 252 26.08 8.22 8.23
C ASP A 252 25.72 9.39 7.28
N ASP A 253 25.32 9.12 6.03
CA ASP A 253 24.98 10.10 4.98
C ASP A 253 23.45 10.14 4.70
N SER A 254 22.64 9.67 5.66
CA SER A 254 21.20 9.48 5.47
C SER A 254 20.40 10.79 5.56
N ASN A 255 19.21 10.81 4.96
CA ASN A 255 18.33 11.98 4.93
C ASN A 255 16.93 11.67 5.46
N VAL A 256 16.35 12.60 6.23
CA VAL A 256 14.94 12.55 6.62
C VAL A 256 14.32 13.92 6.35
N ASP A 257 13.30 13.95 5.50
CA ASP A 257 12.50 15.15 5.23
C ASP A 257 11.08 14.94 5.78
N VAL A 258 10.61 15.87 6.61
CA VAL A 258 9.23 15.88 7.13
C VAL A 258 8.58 17.15 6.65
N ILE A 259 7.50 17.04 5.88
CA ILE A 259 6.86 18.15 5.17
C ILE A 259 5.38 18.21 5.58
N PRO A 260 5.07 18.79 6.75
CA PRO A 260 3.69 18.97 7.19
C PRO A 260 3.05 20.19 6.52
N THR A 261 1.74 20.13 6.28
CA THR A 261 0.95 21.30 5.85
C THR A 261 0.07 21.87 6.96
N GLY A 262 -0.05 21.13 8.07
CA GLY A 262 -0.82 21.43 9.28
C GLY A 262 0.03 21.32 10.55
N ASP A 263 -0.54 20.72 11.61
CA ASP A 263 0.15 20.54 12.89
C ASP A 263 1.21 19.46 12.77
N CYS A 264 2.41 19.73 13.28
CA CYS A 264 3.45 18.72 13.35
C CYS A 264 4.12 18.67 14.71
N THR A 265 4.26 17.45 15.25
CA THR A 265 5.00 17.17 16.48
C THR A 265 5.91 15.97 16.31
N ILE A 266 7.16 16.12 16.74
CA ILE A 266 8.12 15.03 16.86
C ILE A 266 8.51 14.94 18.34
N GLU A 267 8.14 13.85 18.98
CA GLU A 267 8.42 13.56 20.38
C GLU A 267 9.35 12.34 20.50
N GLY A 268 10.37 12.47 21.34
CA GLY A 268 11.23 11.35 21.69
C GLY A 268 11.55 11.30 23.17
N GLY A 269 11.58 10.09 23.73
CA GLY A 269 11.96 9.80 25.11
C GLY A 269 13.41 10.12 25.48
N ASP A 270 14.33 10.25 24.51
CA ASP A 270 15.68 10.80 24.70
C ASP A 270 15.82 12.17 24.03
N LYS A 271 15.59 12.23 22.71
CA LYS A 271 15.60 13.46 21.92
C LYS A 271 14.49 13.45 20.88
N ALA A 272 13.89 14.59 20.58
CA ALA A 272 13.00 14.69 19.41
C ALA A 272 13.74 14.32 18.10
N VAL A 273 14.94 14.88 17.90
CA VAL A 273 15.75 14.69 16.70
C VAL A 273 17.21 14.48 17.09
N ASN A 274 17.86 13.48 16.50
CA ASN A 274 19.25 13.09 16.76
C ASN A 274 20.01 12.82 15.46
N GLU A 275 20.63 13.87 14.92
CA GLU A 275 21.52 13.78 13.76
C GLU A 275 22.94 13.38 14.18
N GLN A 276 23.55 12.44 13.45
CA GLN A 276 24.94 12.02 13.64
C GLN A 276 25.68 11.98 12.31
N ASP A 277 27.01 12.13 12.38
CA ASP A 277 27.90 12.12 11.23
C ASP A 277 27.57 13.18 10.17
N ALA A 278 27.24 12.78 8.95
CA ALA A 278 26.89 13.66 7.83
C ALA A 278 25.39 13.64 7.50
N ALA A 279 24.58 12.99 8.35
CA ALA A 279 23.15 12.85 8.15
C ALA A 279 22.44 14.20 8.25
N MET A 280 21.27 14.28 7.63
CA MET A 280 20.45 15.49 7.58
C MET A 280 19.00 15.15 7.92
N ILE A 281 18.41 15.92 8.84
CA ILE A 281 17.01 15.85 9.21
C ILE A 281 16.42 17.25 9.02
N ASP A 282 15.47 17.39 8.11
CA ASP A 282 14.67 18.60 7.94
C ASP A 282 13.25 18.35 8.49
N PRO A 283 12.95 18.78 9.73
CA PRO A 283 11.63 18.61 10.32
C PRO A 283 10.65 19.73 9.92
N ASP A 284 10.92 20.56 8.92
CA ASP A 284 10.08 21.66 8.39
C ASP A 284 9.11 22.32 9.40
N GLY A 285 9.66 22.93 10.45
CA GLY A 285 8.87 23.70 11.41
C GLY A 285 8.04 22.88 12.42
N CYS A 286 8.19 21.56 12.47
CA CYS A 286 7.58 20.71 13.50
C CYS A 286 7.94 21.15 14.93
N THR A 287 7.00 20.95 15.85
CA THR A 287 7.24 21.11 17.29
C THR A 287 8.08 19.94 17.80
N LEU A 288 9.27 20.22 18.31
CA LEU A 288 10.17 19.22 18.86
C LEU A 288 9.98 19.09 20.37
N VAL A 289 9.54 17.91 20.83
CA VAL A 289 9.26 17.61 22.24
C VAL A 289 10.26 16.58 22.76
N GLN A 290 10.82 16.87 23.93
CA GLN A 290 11.75 16.00 24.64
C GLN A 290 11.55 16.16 26.17
N PRO A 291 11.89 15.15 26.99
CA PRO A 291 11.72 15.21 28.43
C PRO A 291 12.61 16.22 29.18
#